data_AF-A0A426ZZE0-F1
#
_entry.id   AF-A0A426ZZE0-F1
#
_cell.length_a   1.000
_cell.length_b   1.000
_cell.length_c   1.000
_cell.angle_alpha   90.00
_cell.angle_beta   90.00
_cell.angle_gamma   90.00
#
_symmetry.space_group_name_H-M   'P 1'
#
loop_
_entity.id
_entity.type
_entity.pdbx_description
1 polymer ?
#
loop_
_entity_poly.entity_id
_entity_poly.type
_entity_poly.pdbx_seq_one_letter_code
_entity_poly.pdbx_strand_id
1 'polypeptide(L)'
;MVATLLQICSSRELESNLSHPNRIIKLPGQPQVSFQQFSGYVTVDDRKHRALFYYFAEAEMDPSSKPLVLCISYSNLQDEPDSSFVFTCEARDNLVFLQRWFAKFPQYKGRDLYITGESYAGDEIANLHLLSS
;
A
#
# COMPACT_ATOMS: atom_id res chain seq x y z
N MET A 1 -7.55 17.25 -3.31
CA MET A 1 -6.54 16.34 -2.72
C MET A 1 -7.12 14.94 -2.72
N VAL A 2 -6.33 13.95 -3.11
CA VAL A 2 -6.73 12.54 -3.30
C VAL A 2 -6.44 11.75 -2.03
N ALA A 3 -7.15 10.64 -1.77
CA ALA A 3 -6.80 9.75 -0.67
C ALA A 3 -5.59 8.92 -1.07
N THR A 4 -4.49 9.06 -0.34
CA THR A 4 -3.20 8.42 -0.66
C THR A 4 -2.90 7.34 0.35
N LEU A 5 -2.77 6.11 -0.14
CA LEU A 5 -2.27 4.96 0.59
C LEU A 5 -0.83 4.73 0.15
N LEU A 6 0.12 5.09 1.00
CA LEU A 6 1.52 4.76 0.82
C LEU A 6 1.81 3.41 1.48
N GLN A 7 2.23 2.44 0.67
CA GLN A 7 2.70 1.17 1.17
C GLN A 7 4.23 1.18 1.18
N ILE A 8 4.83 1.01 2.35
CA ILE A 8 6.28 0.84 2.46
C ILE A 8 6.55 -0.65 2.63
N CYS A 9 7.16 -1.26 1.61
CA CYS A 9 7.63 -2.63 1.67
C CYS A 9 8.83 -2.72 2.63
N SER A 10 8.57 -2.77 3.92
CA SER A 10 9.54 -3.15 4.94
C SER A 10 8.94 -4.29 5.75
N SER A 11 9.32 -5.51 5.41
CA SER A 11 8.95 -6.70 6.16
C SER A 11 9.63 -6.67 7.52
N ARG A 12 8.83 -6.57 8.59
CA ARG A 12 9.26 -6.90 9.95
C ARG A 12 8.37 -8.00 10.49
N GLU A 13 8.95 -8.92 11.24
CA GLU A 13 8.21 -9.86 12.09
C GLU A 13 7.41 -9.03 13.10
N LEU A 14 6.08 -9.15 13.09
CA LEU A 14 5.23 -8.36 13.97
C LEU A 14 4.47 -9.24 14.97
N GLU A 15 4.67 -8.89 16.24
CA GLU A 15 3.88 -9.27 17.41
C GLU A 15 2.36 -9.04 17.17
N SER A 16 1.58 -10.02 17.61
CA SER A 16 0.23 -10.37 17.13
C SER A 16 -0.95 -9.50 17.61
N ASN A 17 -0.76 -8.20 17.93
CA ASN A 17 -1.78 -7.44 18.68
C ASN A 17 -2.44 -6.20 18.03
N LEU A 18 -2.29 -5.96 16.72
CA LEU A 18 -2.86 -4.76 16.07
C LEU A 18 -4.09 -5.06 15.19
N SER A 19 -5.15 -5.57 15.82
CA SER A 19 -6.44 -5.83 15.16
C SER A 19 -7.18 -4.54 14.72
N HIS A 20 -6.92 -3.39 15.35
CA HIS A 20 -7.61 -2.14 15.03
C HIS A 20 -6.80 -1.23 14.09
N PRO A 21 -7.45 -0.47 13.20
CA PRO A 21 -6.77 0.58 12.43
C PRO A 21 -6.28 1.67 13.38
N ASN A 22 -4.96 1.83 13.49
CA ASN A 22 -4.36 2.84 14.36
C ASN A 22 -4.48 4.20 13.68
N ARG A 23 -5.51 4.97 14.06
CA ARG A 23 -5.65 6.37 13.66
C ARG A 23 -4.51 7.18 14.26
N ILE A 24 -3.81 7.93 13.42
CA ILE A 24 -2.76 8.85 13.85
C ILE A 24 -3.42 10.18 14.23
N ILE A 25 -3.24 10.61 15.48
CA ILE A 25 -3.77 11.89 15.95
C ILE A 25 -2.88 13.05 15.50
N LYS A 26 -1.55 12.88 15.59
CA LYS A 26 -0.56 13.88 15.18
C LYS A 26 0.80 13.21 14.99
N LEU A 27 1.50 13.56 13.91
CA LEU A 27 2.91 13.18 13.72
C LEU A 27 3.85 14.20 14.37
N PRO A 28 5.05 13.79 14.82
CA PRO A 28 6.07 14.72 15.30
C PRO A 28 6.37 15.81 14.25
N GLY A 29 6.31 17.08 14.65
CA GLY A 29 6.53 18.21 13.74
C GLY A 29 5.40 18.51 12.75
N GLN A 30 4.28 17.79 12.80
CA GLN A 30 3.18 18.00 11.87
C GLN A 30 2.44 19.32 12.15
N PRO A 31 2.20 20.16 11.11
CA PRO A 31 1.30 21.29 11.22
C PRO A 31 -0.14 20.82 11.50
N GLN A 32 -1.03 21.74 11.85
CA GLN A 32 -2.43 21.39 12.04
C GLN A 32 -3.03 20.93 10.70
N VAL A 33 -3.55 19.70 10.69
CA VAL A 33 -4.22 19.10 9.53
C VAL A 33 -5.65 18.72 9.92
N SER A 34 -6.55 18.80 8.94
CA SER A 34 -7.98 18.49 9.05
C SER A 34 -8.33 17.10 8.50
N PHE A 35 -7.42 16.46 7.76
CA PHE A 35 -7.61 15.11 7.21
C PHE A 35 -7.32 14.01 8.24
N GLN A 36 -7.92 12.84 8.03
CA GLN A 36 -7.64 11.65 8.83
C GLN A 36 -6.45 10.89 8.24
N GLN A 37 -5.62 10.36 9.12
CA GLN A 37 -4.47 9.53 8.76
C GLN A 37 -4.42 8.30 9.65
N PHE A 38 -3.97 7.20 9.08
CA PHE A 38 -3.91 5.89 9.71
C PHE A 38 -2.58 5.24 9.33
N SER A 39 -2.03 4.44 10.24
CA SER A 39 -0.94 3.55 9.89
C SER A 39 -1.12 2.19 10.53
N GLY A 40 -0.36 1.22 10.03
CA GLY A 40 -0.32 -0.09 10.64
C GLY A 40 0.35 -1.10 9.74
N TYR A 41 0.15 -2.35 10.11
CA TYR A 41 0.67 -3.49 9.37
C TYR A 41 -0.49 -4.37 8.91
N VAL A 42 -0.31 -4.99 7.76
CA VAL A 42 -1.19 -6.03 7.24
C VAL A 42 -0.32 -7.26 6.99
N THR A 43 -0.62 -8.35 7.68
CA THR A 43 0.07 -9.63 7.47
C THR A 43 -0.26 -10.13 6.07
N VAL A 44 0.75 -10.50 5.29
CA VAL A 44 0.62 -11.02 3.91
C VAL A 44 0.99 -12.50 3.81
N ASP A 45 1.80 -13.00 4.75
CA ASP A 45 2.11 -14.42 4.89
C ASP A 45 2.08 -14.80 6.36
N ASP A 46 1.02 -15.50 6.78
CA ASP A 46 0.86 -15.94 8.17
C ASP A 46 1.87 -17.04 8.54
N ARG A 47 2.37 -17.82 7.57
CA ARG A 47 3.32 -18.92 7.80
C ARG A 47 4.74 -18.40 7.96
N LYS A 48 5.08 -17.32 7.23
CA LYS A 48 6.40 -16.67 7.29
C LYS A 48 6.41 -15.43 8.18
N HIS A 49 5.32 -15.14 8.91
CA HIS A 49 5.15 -13.95 9.74
C HIS A 49 5.47 -12.64 9.02
N ARG A 50 5.19 -12.56 7.71
CA ARG A 50 5.47 -11.36 6.91
C ARG A 50 4.28 -10.42 6.97
N ALA A 51 4.55 -9.15 7.25
CA ALA A 51 3.58 -8.07 7.19
C ALA A 51 4.13 -6.87 6.41
N LEU A 52 3.24 -6.17 5.72
CA LEU A 52 3.55 -4.94 5.00
C LEU A 52 3.03 -3.74 5.80
N PHE A 53 3.87 -2.72 5.93
CA PHE A 53 3.49 -1.46 6.57
C PHE A 53 2.69 -0.61 5.57
N TYR A 54 1.67 0.07 6.09
CA TYR A 54 0.95 1.10 5.35
C TYR A 54 0.82 2.38 6.15
N TYR A 55 0.82 3.49 5.41
CA TYR A 55 0.37 4.79 5.85
C TYR A 55 -0.74 5.26 4.91
N PHE A 56 -1.90 5.59 5.46
CA PHE A 56 -3.08 5.99 4.71
C PHE A 56 -3.53 7.38 5.16
N ALA A 57 -3.61 8.33 4.24
CA ALA A 57 -4.16 9.65 4.48
C ALA A 57 -5.42 9.83 3.62
N GLU A 58 -6.53 10.20 4.26
CA GLU A 58 -7.75 10.56 3.56
C GLU A 58 -7.61 11.90 2.84
N ALA A 59 -8.45 12.12 1.83
CA ALA A 59 -8.61 13.43 1.24
C ALA A 59 -9.21 14.42 2.27
N GLU A 60 -8.67 15.63 2.30
CA GLU A 60 -9.14 16.69 3.21
C GLU A 60 -10.59 17.12 2.94
N MET A 61 -10.97 17.17 1.66
CA MET A 61 -12.27 17.65 1.20
C MET A 61 -13.07 16.52 0.58
N ASP A 62 -14.23 16.23 1.20
CA ASP A 62 -15.15 15.17 0.82
C ASP A 62 -14.43 13.85 0.52
N PRO A 63 -13.85 13.20 1.56
CA PRO A 63 -13.14 11.96 1.36
C PRO A 63 -14.04 10.87 0.79
N SER A 64 -15.37 10.95 0.89
CA SER A 64 -16.29 9.92 0.39
C SER A 64 -16.32 9.79 -1.14
N SER A 65 -16.17 10.90 -1.85
CA SER A 65 -16.24 10.96 -3.33
C SER A 65 -14.89 10.81 -4.02
N LYS A 66 -13.78 10.79 -3.27
CA LYS A 66 -12.44 10.72 -3.87
C LYS A 66 -12.00 9.27 -4.13
N PRO A 67 -11.26 9.05 -5.23
CA PRO A 67 -10.69 7.75 -5.51
C PRO A 67 -9.59 7.41 -4.51
N LEU A 68 -9.28 6.11 -4.41
CA LEU A 68 -8.11 5.62 -3.71
C LEU A 68 -6.91 5.60 -4.65
N VAL A 69 -5.78 6.08 -4.16
CA VAL A 69 -4.48 5.92 -4.82
C VAL A 69 -3.59 5.07 -3.94
N LEU A 70 -3.21 3.88 -4.42
CA LEU A 70 -2.19 3.04 -3.81
C LEU A 70 -0.84 3.36 -4.45
N CYS A 71 0.10 3.87 -3.66
CA CYS A 71 1.49 4.05 -4.07
C CYS A 71 2.33 2.87 -3.57
N ILE A 72 2.95 2.14 -4.51
CA ILE A 72 3.81 0.98 -4.25
C ILE A 72 5.25 1.39 -4.56
N SER A 73 6.15 1.24 -3.61
CA SER A 73 7.59 1.37 -3.85
C SER A 73 8.20 -0.01 -4.00
N TYR A 74 8.81 -0.27 -5.16
CA TYR A 74 9.61 -1.48 -5.38
C TYR A 74 11.05 -1.20 -4.97
N SER A 75 11.62 -2.10 -4.19
CA SER A 75 13.06 -2.12 -3.93
C SER A 75 13.80 -2.37 -5.25
N ASN A 76 14.96 -1.74 -5.47
CA ASN A 76 15.83 -2.13 -6.57
C ASN A 76 16.37 -3.53 -6.30
N LEU A 77 15.76 -4.53 -6.93
CA LEU A 77 16.15 -5.95 -6.82
C LEU A 77 17.20 -6.34 -7.86
N GLN A 78 17.99 -5.36 -8.34
CA GLN A 78 18.88 -5.53 -9.48
C GLN A 78 20.02 -6.54 -9.23
N ASP A 79 20.27 -6.87 -7.95
CA ASP A 79 21.30 -7.82 -7.53
C ASP A 79 20.75 -9.23 -7.20
N GLU A 80 19.45 -9.50 -7.35
CA GLU A 80 18.88 -10.83 -7.06
C GLU A 80 18.88 -11.74 -8.30
N PRO A 81 19.46 -12.96 -8.22
CA PRO A 81 19.63 -13.86 -9.37
C PRO A 81 18.31 -14.38 -9.95
N ASP A 82 17.19 -14.21 -9.23
CA ASP A 82 15.84 -14.52 -9.69
C ASP A 82 14.88 -13.34 -9.41
N SER A 83 15.22 -12.19 -9.97
CA SER A 83 14.38 -10.98 -9.90
C SER A 83 12.93 -11.26 -10.33
N SER A 84 12.71 -12.15 -11.31
CA SER A 84 11.38 -12.57 -11.77
C SER A 84 10.54 -13.21 -10.67
N PHE A 85 11.11 -14.15 -9.92
CA PHE A 85 10.43 -14.78 -8.78
C PHE A 85 10.14 -13.76 -7.68
N VAL A 86 11.08 -12.86 -7.40
CA VAL A 86 10.87 -11.81 -6.38
C VAL A 86 9.75 -10.84 -6.80
N PHE A 87 9.69 -10.41 -8.06
CA PHE A 87 8.58 -9.59 -8.55
C PHE A 87 7.23 -10.31 -8.41
N THR A 88 7.16 -11.61 -8.72
CA THR A 88 5.91 -12.37 -8.56
C THR A 88 5.51 -12.54 -7.08
N CYS A 89 6.48 -12.67 -6.18
CA CYS A 89 6.19 -12.79 -4.76
C CYS A 89 5.70 -11.44 -4.18
N GLU A 90 6.34 -10.33 -4.56
CA GLU A 90 5.91 -8.99 -4.18
C GLU A 90 4.52 -8.65 -4.73
N ALA A 91 4.24 -8.98 -6.00
CA ALA A 91 2.92 -8.78 -6.59
C ALA A 91 1.84 -9.60 -5.86
N ARG A 92 2.16 -10.84 -5.45
CA ARG A 92 1.25 -11.69 -4.67
C ARG A 92 1.00 -11.10 -3.29
N ASP A 93 2.03 -10.62 -2.61
CA ASP A 93 1.89 -10.02 -1.29
C ASP A 93 1.10 -8.70 -1.34
N ASN A 94 1.29 -7.90 -2.38
CA ASN A 94 0.50 -6.68 -2.64
C ASN A 94 -0.98 -6.99 -2.84
N LEU A 95 -1.30 -8.09 -3.55
CA LEU A 95 -2.69 -8.53 -3.71
C LEU A 95 -3.31 -8.96 -2.38
N VAL A 96 -2.60 -9.77 -1.58
CA VAL A 96 -3.08 -10.19 -0.25
C VAL A 96 -3.22 -9.00 0.69
N PHE A 97 -2.27 -8.06 0.63
CA PHE A 97 -2.33 -6.80 1.36
C PHE A 97 -3.62 -6.05 1.05
N LEU A 98 -3.93 -5.81 -0.22
CA LEU A 98 -5.13 -5.09 -0.63
C LEU A 98 -6.41 -5.78 -0.14
N GLN A 99 -6.50 -7.10 -0.30
CA GLN A 99 -7.66 -7.87 0.15
C GLN A 99 -7.89 -7.71 1.66
N ARG A 100 -6.83 -7.84 2.46
CA ARG A 100 -6.90 -7.71 3.93
C ARG A 100 -7.10 -6.24 4.35
N TRP A 101 -6.54 -5.29 3.63
CA TRP A 101 -6.74 -3.87 3.87
C TRP A 101 -8.20 -3.47 3.63
N PHE A 102 -8.82 -3.91 2.54
CA PHE A 102 -10.25 -3.69 2.30
C PHE A 102 -11.16 -4.41 3.31
N ALA A 103 -10.72 -5.54 3.88
CA ALA A 103 -11.42 -6.17 4.99
C ALA A 103 -11.36 -5.29 6.26
N LYS A 104 -10.23 -4.61 6.50
CA LYS A 104 -10.04 -3.68 7.63
C LYS A 104 -10.76 -2.34 7.43
N PHE A 105 -10.86 -1.87 6.20
CA PHE A 105 -11.52 -0.62 5.84
C PHE A 105 -12.63 -0.85 4.80
N PRO A 106 -13.75 -1.51 5.19
CA PRO A 106 -14.81 -1.88 4.26
C PRO A 106 -15.50 -0.67 3.61
N GLN A 107 -15.42 0.52 4.22
CA GLN A 107 -16.02 1.75 3.70
C GLN A 107 -15.40 2.26 2.39
N TYR A 108 -14.22 1.77 2.01
CA TYR A 108 -13.61 2.12 0.72
C TYR A 108 -13.80 1.04 -0.35
N LYS A 109 -14.53 -0.04 -0.06
CA LYS A 109 -14.89 -1.03 -1.09
C LYS A 109 -15.79 -0.38 -2.15
N GLY A 110 -15.53 -0.70 -3.42
CA GLY A 110 -16.30 -0.17 -4.55
C GLY A 110 -15.89 1.24 -5.00
N ARG A 111 -14.82 1.80 -4.42
CA ARG A 111 -14.23 3.04 -4.93
C ARG A 111 -13.30 2.78 -6.10
N ASP A 112 -13.20 3.77 -6.97
CA ASP A 112 -12.16 3.80 -8.00
C ASP A 112 -10.79 3.70 -7.33
N LEU A 113 -9.99 2.72 -7.77
CA LEU A 113 -8.65 2.44 -7.26
C LEU A 113 -7.65 2.64 -8.38
N TYR A 114 -6.68 3.53 -8.14
CA TYR A 114 -5.53 3.75 -9.00
C TYR A 114 -4.28 3.24 -8.30
N ILE A 115 -3.45 2.49 -9.02
CA ILE A 115 -2.18 1.99 -8.52
C ILE A 115 -1.07 2.80 -9.17
N THR A 116 -0.19 3.38 -8.37
CA THR A 116 0.98 4.16 -8.81
C THR A 116 2.24 3.55 -8.22
N GLY A 117 3.38 3.73 -8.89
CA GLY A 117 4.66 3.21 -8.43
C GLY A 117 5.71 4.31 -8.28
N GLU A 118 6.49 4.27 -7.21
CA GLU A 118 7.73 5.06 -7.08
C GLU A 118 8.93 4.12 -7.06
N SER A 119 9.42 3.81 -8.26
CA SER A 119 10.72 3.21 -8.56
C SER A 119 10.85 3.17 -10.08
N TYR A 120 11.67 4.05 -10.68
CA TYR A 120 12.00 4.10 -12.12
C TYR A 120 10.86 3.77 -13.12
N ALA A 121 9.60 4.04 -12.74
CA ALA A 121 8.39 3.57 -13.41
C ALA A 121 8.02 4.43 -14.63
N GLY A 122 9.02 5.04 -15.26
CA GLY A 122 8.90 5.65 -16.59
C GLY A 122 9.08 4.62 -17.70
N ASP A 123 9.95 3.63 -17.52
CA ASP A 123 10.30 2.67 -18.59
C ASP A 123 9.47 1.38 -18.58
N GLU A 124 8.95 0.94 -17.43
CA GLU A 124 8.22 -0.34 -17.36
C GLU A 124 6.68 -0.24 -17.48
N ILE A 125 6.09 0.96 -17.39
CA ILE A 125 4.66 1.14 -17.70
C ILE A 125 4.37 0.89 -19.20
N ALA A 126 5.39 0.91 -20.05
CA ALA A 126 5.26 0.59 -21.47
C ALA A 126 5.03 -0.92 -21.76
N ASN A 127 5.51 -1.84 -20.91
CA ASN A 127 5.45 -3.29 -21.21
C ASN A 127 4.11 -3.95 -20.87
N LEU A 128 3.31 -3.34 -19.98
CA LEU A 128 1.95 -3.83 -19.70
C LEU A 128 0.95 -3.52 -20.82
N HIS A 129 1.28 -2.58 -21.73
CA HIS A 129 0.43 -2.23 -22.86
C HIS A 129 0.61 -3.13 -24.09
N LEU A 130 1.65 -3.98 -24.12
CA LEU A 130 1.98 -4.85 -25.27
C LEU A 130 1.50 -6.30 -25.12
N LEU A 131 1.00 -6.70 -23.95
CA LEU A 131 0.44 -8.05 -23.75
C LEU A 131 -1.09 -8.11 -23.92
N SER A 132 -1.71 -7.03 -24.43
CA SER A 132 -3.12 -6.98 -24.81
C SER A 132 -3.37 -6.86 -26.32
N SER A 133 -2.38 -7.21 -27.16
CA SER A 133 -2.54 -7.30 -28.63
C SER A 133 -2.39 -8.73 -29.12
#